data_AF-A0AA42HL95-F1
#
_entry.id   AF-A0AA42HL95-F1
#
_cell.length_a   1.000
_cell.length_b   1.000
_cell.length_c   1.000
_cell.angle_alpha   90.00
_cell.angle_beta   90.00
_cell.angle_gamma   90.00
#
_symmetry.space_group_name_H-M   'P 1'
#
loop_
_entity.id
_entity.type
_entity.pdbx_description
1 polymer ?
#
loop_
_entity_poly.entity_id
_entity_poly.type
_entity_poly.pdbx_seq_one_letter_code
_entity_poly.pdbx_strand_id
1 'polypeptide(L)'
;MPDPRVLRSRQKLANALFDLIGEGQAYPPAVNLVLERARVARATFYSHFTDMDALLAWEVERLLDEIQSSIDWQGQAQDAPFTGRVVQAVLGKAREQTALFRLLLTGGAGPIPLERFYSRFYETSLALHRQRCAAQNITPAIPLEVICSSISGQMIGVLRWMVIHQPDADIEQLVAWMRSIYQQGMSHLLMPAADSHGQ
;
A
#
# COMPACT_ATOMS: atom_id res chain seq x y z
N MET A 1 3.78 10.27 22.95
CA MET A 1 3.80 8.85 22.53
C MET A 1 2.67 8.12 23.26
N PRO A 2 1.94 7.19 22.61
CA PRO A 2 0.91 6.39 23.27
C PRO A 2 1.53 5.48 24.35
N ASP A 3 0.74 5.13 25.37
CA ASP A 3 1.15 4.12 26.37
C ASP A 3 1.47 2.77 25.66
N PRO A 4 2.66 2.18 25.88
CA PRO A 4 3.03 0.88 25.31
C PRO A 4 2.01 -0.24 25.59
N ARG A 5 1.28 -0.16 26.70
CA ARG A 5 0.23 -1.14 27.04
C ARG A 5 -0.98 -1.03 26.12
N VAL A 6 -1.36 0.20 25.76
CA VAL A 6 -2.46 0.48 24.82
C VAL A 6 -2.09 0.00 23.42
N LEU A 7 -0.84 0.22 22.99
CA LEU A 7 -0.42 -0.27 21.68
C LEU A 7 -0.45 -1.81 21.61
N ARG A 8 -0.02 -2.49 22.67
CA ARG A 8 -0.06 -3.96 22.74
C ARG A 8 -1.49 -4.51 22.70
N SER A 9 -2.44 -3.91 23.40
CA SER A 9 -3.84 -4.39 23.37
C SER A 9 -4.47 -4.19 22.00
N ARG A 10 -4.22 -3.05 21.34
CA ARG A 10 -4.68 -2.80 19.97
C ARG A 10 -4.11 -3.80 18.98
N GLN A 11 -2.80 -4.09 19.07
CA GLN A 11 -2.17 -5.07 18.17
C GLN A 11 -2.71 -6.48 18.39
N LYS A 12 -2.96 -6.90 19.64
CA LYS A 12 -3.60 -8.21 19.92
C LYS A 12 -4.97 -8.33 19.27
N LEU A 13 -5.77 -7.27 19.31
CA LEU A 13 -7.09 -7.22 18.67
C LEU A 13 -6.98 -7.29 17.15
N ALA A 14 -6.07 -6.53 16.54
CA ALA A 14 -5.85 -6.56 15.09
C ALA A 14 -5.36 -7.93 14.62
N ASN A 15 -4.37 -8.52 15.29
CA ASN A 15 -3.88 -9.85 14.97
C ASN A 15 -5.02 -10.88 15.05
N ALA A 16 -5.83 -10.85 16.12
CA ALA A 16 -6.98 -11.73 16.26
C ALA A 16 -8.01 -11.57 15.13
N LEU A 17 -8.26 -10.34 14.68
CA LEU A 17 -9.13 -10.06 13.53
C LEU A 17 -8.59 -10.72 12.25
N PHE A 18 -7.31 -10.53 11.92
CA PHE A 18 -6.75 -11.07 10.67
C PHE A 18 -6.49 -12.57 10.72
N ASP A 19 -6.21 -13.14 11.89
CA ASP A 19 -6.13 -14.60 12.09
C ASP A 19 -7.50 -15.24 11.75
N LEU A 20 -8.59 -14.67 12.27
CA LEU A 20 -9.94 -15.16 12.00
C LEU A 20 -10.31 -15.04 10.51
N ILE A 21 -9.96 -13.93 9.86
CA ILE A 21 -10.17 -13.76 8.42
C ILE A 21 -9.31 -14.75 7.63
N GLY A 22 -8.07 -14.99 8.04
CA GLY A 22 -7.18 -15.99 7.45
C GLY A 22 -7.71 -17.42 7.58
N GLU A 23 -8.43 -17.71 8.66
CA GLU A 23 -9.15 -18.97 8.90
C GLU A 23 -10.49 -19.06 8.13
N GLY A 24 -10.86 -18.04 7.36
CA GLY A 24 -12.05 -18.03 6.51
C GLY A 24 -13.30 -17.41 7.14
N GLN A 25 -13.18 -16.73 8.29
CA GLN A 25 -14.29 -15.95 8.82
C GLN A 25 -14.60 -14.75 7.92
N ALA A 26 -15.89 -14.49 7.68
CA ALA A 26 -16.32 -13.32 6.93
C ALA A 26 -16.04 -12.04 7.72
N TYR A 27 -15.73 -10.95 6.99
CA TYR A 27 -15.59 -9.64 7.57
C TYR A 27 -16.95 -8.90 7.60
N PRO A 28 -17.29 -8.21 8.71
CA PRO A 28 -16.63 -8.26 10.01
C PRO A 28 -17.05 -9.51 10.81
N PRO A 29 -16.11 -10.20 11.50
CA PRO A 29 -16.48 -11.27 12.42
C PRO A 29 -17.20 -10.71 13.65
N ALA A 30 -17.88 -11.59 14.39
CA ALA A 30 -18.51 -11.19 15.65
C ALA A 30 -17.46 -10.68 16.66
N VAL A 31 -17.75 -9.55 17.32
CA VAL A 31 -16.82 -8.93 18.30
C VAL A 31 -16.35 -9.91 19.36
N ASN A 32 -17.25 -10.75 19.89
CA ASN A 32 -16.91 -11.75 20.90
C ASN A 32 -15.84 -12.75 20.43
N LEU A 33 -15.85 -13.13 19.14
CA LEU A 33 -14.89 -14.07 18.58
C LEU A 33 -13.47 -13.47 18.57
N VAL A 34 -13.36 -12.19 18.20
CA VAL A 34 -12.09 -11.44 18.24
C VAL A 34 -11.61 -11.26 19.68
N LEU A 35 -12.51 -10.94 20.62
CA LEU A 35 -12.17 -10.78 22.04
C LEU A 35 -11.63 -12.06 22.65
N GLU A 36 -12.28 -13.20 22.37
CA GLU A 36 -11.87 -14.52 22.83
C GLU A 36 -10.48 -14.87 22.29
N ARG A 37 -10.27 -14.70 20.97
CA ARG A 37 -8.99 -14.96 20.31
C ARG A 37 -7.87 -14.08 20.85
N ALA A 38 -8.12 -12.78 21.01
CA ALA A 38 -7.15 -11.82 21.52
C ALA A 38 -6.86 -11.98 23.03
N ARG A 39 -7.74 -12.69 23.76
CA ARG A 39 -7.76 -12.76 25.23
C ARG A 39 -7.82 -11.36 25.85
N VAL A 40 -8.73 -10.53 25.33
CA VAL A 40 -8.92 -9.13 25.75
C VAL A 40 -10.36 -8.96 26.23
N ALA A 41 -10.55 -8.23 27.34
CA ALA A 41 -11.87 -7.96 27.87
C ALA A 41 -12.68 -7.03 26.95
N ARG A 42 -14.00 -7.23 26.89
CA ARG A 42 -14.91 -6.41 26.08
C ARG A 42 -14.79 -4.91 26.39
N ALA A 43 -14.66 -4.55 27.66
CA ALA A 43 -14.46 -3.16 28.08
C ALA A 43 -13.17 -2.54 27.51
N THR A 44 -12.11 -3.34 27.36
CA THR A 44 -10.85 -2.91 26.74
C THR A 44 -10.97 -2.69 25.23
N PHE A 45 -11.81 -3.47 24.53
CA PHE A 45 -12.09 -3.20 23.13
C PHE A 45 -12.82 -1.87 22.95
N TYR A 46 -13.91 -1.66 23.69
CA TYR A 46 -14.70 -0.44 23.57
C TYR A 46 -14.02 0.82 24.14
N SER A 47 -12.94 0.68 24.92
CA SER A 47 -12.09 1.81 25.28
C SER A 47 -11.11 2.21 24.16
N HIS A 48 -10.99 1.41 23.09
CA HIS A 48 -10.10 1.66 21.96
C HIS A 48 -10.85 1.88 20.64
N PHE A 49 -11.93 1.14 20.41
CA PHE A 49 -12.62 1.06 19.13
C PHE A 49 -14.13 1.03 19.34
N THR A 50 -14.87 1.75 18.48
CA THR A 50 -16.34 1.73 18.49
C THR A 50 -16.88 0.42 17.92
N ASP A 51 -16.18 -0.16 16.95
CA ASP A 51 -16.58 -1.32 16.16
C ASP A 51 -15.37 -1.93 15.43
N MET A 52 -15.63 -2.94 14.57
CA MET A 52 -14.59 -3.62 13.79
C MET A 52 -14.01 -2.73 12.69
N ASP A 53 -14.79 -1.80 12.13
CA ASP A 53 -14.32 -0.89 11.09
C ASP A 53 -13.31 0.11 11.67
N ALA A 54 -13.53 0.56 12.91
CA ALA A 54 -12.56 1.39 13.65
C ALA A 54 -11.25 0.63 13.95
N LEU A 55 -11.34 -0.66 14.29
CA LEU A 55 -10.15 -1.52 14.45
C LEU A 55 -9.41 -1.71 13.12
N LEU A 56 -10.13 -2.00 12.04
CA LEU A 56 -9.55 -2.14 10.70
C LEU A 56 -8.87 -0.84 10.25
N ALA A 57 -9.57 0.30 10.38
CA ALA A 57 -9.04 1.60 10.00
C ALA A 57 -7.74 1.92 10.76
N TRP A 58 -7.71 1.62 12.06
CA TRP A 58 -6.49 1.78 12.86
C TRP A 58 -5.34 0.91 12.35
N GLU A 59 -5.59 -0.35 12.02
CA GLU A 59 -4.55 -1.23 11.48
C GLU A 59 -4.06 -0.77 10.10
N VAL A 60 -4.97 -0.32 9.24
CA VAL A 60 -4.63 0.21 7.91
C VAL A 60 -3.71 1.42 8.03
N GLU A 61 -4.05 2.40 8.87
CA GLU A 61 -3.19 3.57 9.10
C GLU A 61 -1.83 3.15 9.68
N ARG A 62 -1.81 2.23 10.65
CA ARG A 62 -0.57 1.70 11.23
C ARG A 62 0.32 1.04 10.17
N LEU A 63 -0.25 0.22 9.30
CA LEU A 63 0.46 -0.43 8.19
C LEU A 63 1.02 0.60 7.21
N LEU A 64 0.24 1.63 6.86
CA LEU A 64 0.67 2.69 5.95
C LEU A 64 1.84 3.48 6.54
N ASP A 65 1.76 3.83 7.83
CA ASP A 65 2.84 4.49 8.57
C ASP A 65 4.11 3.62 8.62
N GLU A 66 3.97 2.31 8.84
CA GLU A 66 5.09 1.37 8.82
C GLU A 66 5.76 1.33 7.44
N ILE A 67 4.99 1.24 6.36
CA ILE A 67 5.52 1.28 4.99
C ILE A 67 6.26 2.58 4.76
N GLN A 68 5.65 3.73 5.10
CA GLN A 68 6.25 5.05 4.90
C GLN A 68 7.56 5.21 5.68
N SER A 69 7.59 4.78 6.94
CA SER A 69 8.78 4.89 7.79
C SER A 69 9.93 3.97 7.35
N SER A 70 9.64 2.89 6.60
CA SER A 70 10.64 1.96 6.10
C SER A 70 11.41 2.46 4.87
N ILE A 71 10.95 3.57 4.26
CA ILE A 71 11.49 4.09 3.00
C ILE A 71 12.34 5.33 3.26
N ASP A 72 13.58 5.32 2.76
CA ASP A 72 14.41 6.52 2.67
C ASP A 72 13.93 7.43 1.51
N TRP A 73 12.93 8.26 1.81
CA TRP A 73 12.32 9.17 0.83
C TRP A 73 13.28 10.24 0.28
N GLN A 74 14.27 10.66 1.08
CA GLN A 74 15.25 11.64 0.63
C GLN A 74 16.16 11.04 -0.44
N GLY A 75 16.72 9.85 -0.17
CA GLY A 75 17.49 9.10 -1.15
C GLY A 75 16.63 8.72 -2.36
N GLN A 76 15.35 8.38 -2.19
CA GLN A 76 14.46 8.13 -3.33
C GLN A 76 14.33 9.36 -4.23
N ALA A 77 14.13 10.55 -3.67
CA ALA A 77 13.94 11.76 -4.46
C ALA A 77 15.17 12.13 -5.30
N GLN A 78 16.37 11.76 -4.84
CA GLN A 78 17.63 12.05 -5.53
C GLN A 78 18.02 10.99 -6.57
N ASP A 79 17.54 9.77 -6.42
CA ASP A 79 17.83 8.65 -7.32
C ASP A 79 17.08 8.72 -8.67
N ALA A 80 17.36 7.73 -9.53
CA ALA A 80 16.63 7.48 -10.76
C ALA A 80 15.10 7.42 -10.55
N PRO A 81 14.29 7.80 -11.56
CA PRO A 81 12.83 7.93 -11.43
C PRO A 81 12.12 6.72 -10.83
N PHE A 82 12.62 5.51 -11.11
CA PHE A 82 12.11 4.26 -10.57
C PHE A 82 13.25 3.36 -10.08
N THR A 83 13.46 3.33 -8.76
CA THR A 83 14.45 2.45 -8.11
C THR A 83 13.88 1.07 -7.78
N GLY A 84 12.55 0.90 -7.79
CA GLY A 84 11.88 -0.32 -7.32
C GLY A 84 11.87 -0.52 -5.79
N ARG A 85 12.59 0.30 -5.02
CA ARG A 85 12.69 0.14 -3.55
C ARG A 85 11.34 0.30 -2.84
N VAL A 86 10.55 1.30 -3.24
CA VAL A 86 9.18 1.50 -2.73
C VAL A 86 8.30 0.30 -3.06
N VAL A 87 8.40 -0.20 -4.29
CA VAL A 87 7.64 -1.38 -4.74
C VAL A 87 8.00 -2.60 -3.92
N GLN A 88 9.29 -2.84 -3.69
CA GLN A 88 9.78 -3.95 -2.88
C GLN A 88 9.25 -3.89 -1.45
N ALA A 89 9.29 -2.73 -0.79
CA ALA A 89 8.79 -2.56 0.58
C ALA A 89 7.29 -2.88 0.68
N VAL A 90 6.51 -2.37 -0.28
CA VAL A 90 5.05 -2.55 -0.31
C VAL A 90 4.67 -4.00 -0.62
N LEU A 91 5.31 -4.64 -1.62
CA LEU A 91 5.08 -6.04 -1.94
C LEU A 91 5.50 -6.97 -0.78
N GLY A 92 6.60 -6.65 -0.11
CA GLY A 92 7.04 -7.36 1.10
C GLY A 92 5.99 -7.33 2.20
N LYS A 93 5.48 -6.14 2.53
CA LYS A 93 4.40 -5.99 3.51
C LYS A 93 3.12 -6.71 3.10
N ALA A 94 2.79 -6.70 1.81
CA ALA A 94 1.64 -7.43 1.29
C ALA A 94 1.78 -8.95 1.43
N ARG A 95 2.98 -9.52 1.29
CA ARG A 95 3.21 -10.95 1.58
C ARG A 95 3.12 -11.24 3.08
N GLU A 96 3.73 -10.41 3.92
CA GLU A 96 3.68 -10.54 5.39
C GLU A 96 2.25 -10.48 5.93
N GLN A 97 1.41 -9.61 5.36
CA GLN A 97 0.04 -9.34 5.84
C GLN A 97 -1.01 -9.67 4.77
N THR A 98 -0.88 -10.85 4.15
CA THR A 98 -1.71 -11.27 3.00
C THR A 98 -3.22 -11.17 3.28
N ALA A 99 -3.69 -11.53 4.48
CA ALA A 99 -5.11 -11.47 4.83
C ALA A 99 -5.66 -10.03 4.82
N LEU A 100 -4.92 -9.08 5.40
CA LEU A 100 -5.28 -7.66 5.40
C LEU A 100 -5.29 -7.10 3.98
N PHE A 101 -4.22 -7.28 3.22
CA PHE A 101 -4.16 -6.78 1.84
C PHE A 101 -5.23 -7.41 0.95
N ARG A 102 -5.50 -8.71 1.09
CA ARG A 102 -6.60 -9.37 0.39
C ARG A 102 -7.94 -8.75 0.75
N LEU A 103 -8.22 -8.52 2.04
CA LEU A 103 -9.46 -7.89 2.50
C LEU A 103 -9.66 -6.50 1.88
N LEU A 104 -8.61 -5.67 1.87
CA LEU A 104 -8.65 -4.32 1.30
C LEU A 104 -8.82 -4.34 -0.21
N LEU A 105 -8.00 -5.12 -0.93
CA LEU A 105 -7.87 -5.07 -2.39
C LEU A 105 -8.98 -5.81 -3.14
N THR A 106 -9.77 -6.64 -2.45
CA THR A 106 -10.97 -7.27 -3.01
C THR A 106 -12.25 -6.54 -2.64
N GLY A 107 -12.17 -5.49 -1.82
CA GLY A 107 -13.35 -4.76 -1.32
C GLY A 107 -14.11 -5.52 -0.23
N GLY A 108 -13.51 -6.54 0.39
CA GLY A 108 -14.14 -7.32 1.46
C GLY A 108 -14.47 -6.52 2.72
N ALA A 109 -13.84 -5.34 2.90
CA ALA A 109 -14.17 -4.37 3.95
C ALA A 109 -14.97 -3.16 3.43
N GLY A 110 -15.58 -3.27 2.25
CA GLY A 110 -16.26 -2.17 1.57
C GLY A 110 -15.31 -1.25 0.81
N PRO A 111 -15.85 -0.17 0.20
CA PRO A 111 -15.08 0.68 -0.72
C PRO A 111 -14.15 1.67 -0.02
N ILE A 112 -14.48 2.11 1.19
CA ILE A 112 -13.75 3.18 1.88
C ILE A 112 -12.28 2.80 2.18
N PRO A 113 -11.97 1.61 2.72
CA PRO A 113 -10.58 1.25 3.01
C PRO A 113 -9.71 1.16 1.75
N LEU A 114 -10.27 0.62 0.65
CA LEU A 114 -9.58 0.56 -0.64
C LEU A 114 -9.28 1.96 -1.20
N GLU A 115 -10.27 2.86 -1.15
CA GLU A 115 -10.12 4.23 -1.64
C GLU A 115 -9.07 5.00 -0.84
N ARG A 116 -9.05 4.84 0.49
CA ARG A 116 -8.01 5.43 1.35
C ARG A 116 -6.62 4.88 1.01
N PHE A 117 -6.52 3.58 0.83
CA PHE A 117 -5.26 2.92 0.46
C PHE A 117 -4.74 3.46 -0.87
N TYR A 118 -5.59 3.52 -1.91
CA TYR A 118 -5.25 4.11 -3.20
C TYR A 118 -4.83 5.59 -3.07
N SER A 119 -5.63 6.39 -2.35
CA SER A 119 -5.36 7.82 -2.13
C SER A 119 -4.00 8.04 -1.49
N ARG A 120 -3.60 7.22 -0.51
CA ARG A 120 -2.28 7.33 0.11
C ARG A 120 -1.13 6.98 -0.83
N PHE A 121 -1.27 5.97 -1.68
CA PHE A 121 -0.26 5.71 -2.72
C PHE A 121 -0.12 6.88 -3.69
N TYR A 122 -1.26 7.41 -4.14
CA TYR A 122 -1.31 8.56 -5.05
C TYR A 122 -0.64 9.80 -4.45
N GLU A 123 -1.05 10.22 -3.25
CA GLU A 123 -0.53 11.42 -2.58
C GLU A 123 0.97 11.29 -2.27
N THR A 124 1.41 10.12 -1.80
CA THR A 124 2.82 9.86 -1.49
C THR A 124 3.67 9.89 -2.77
N SER A 125 3.18 9.26 -3.85
CA SER A 125 3.83 9.29 -5.16
C SER A 125 3.93 10.71 -5.70
N LEU A 126 2.86 11.49 -5.61
CA LEU A 126 2.81 12.87 -6.07
C LEU A 126 3.77 13.78 -5.30
N ALA A 127 3.80 13.66 -3.97
CA ALA A 127 4.74 14.39 -3.13
C ALA A 127 6.21 14.07 -3.49
N LEU A 128 6.53 12.78 -3.65
CA LEU A 128 7.87 12.33 -4.03
C LEU A 128 8.29 12.90 -5.40
N HIS A 129 7.42 12.80 -6.40
CA HIS A 129 7.74 13.27 -7.75
C HIS A 129 7.82 14.80 -7.83
N ARG A 130 6.98 15.53 -7.09
CA ARG A 130 7.09 16.99 -6.95
C ARG A 130 8.43 17.40 -6.34
N GLN A 131 8.85 16.73 -5.26
CA GLN A 131 10.13 16.97 -4.64
C GLN A 131 11.30 16.71 -5.60
N ARG A 132 11.26 15.59 -6.33
CA ARG A 132 12.28 15.24 -7.33
C ARG A 132 12.36 16.29 -8.44
N CYS A 133 11.21 16.67 -9.01
CA CYS A 133 11.15 17.69 -10.07
C CYS A 133 11.75 19.01 -9.62
N ALA A 134 11.43 19.46 -8.41
CA ALA A 134 11.98 20.69 -7.83
C ALA A 134 13.49 20.58 -7.57
N ALA A 135 13.96 19.47 -7.00
CA ALA A 135 15.37 19.27 -6.66
C ALA A 135 16.29 19.14 -7.89
N GLN A 136 15.76 18.62 -9.00
CA GLN A 136 16.53 18.32 -10.22
C GLN A 136 16.20 19.26 -11.39
N ASN A 137 15.38 20.31 -11.18
CA ASN A 137 14.89 21.20 -12.22
C ASN A 137 14.25 20.47 -13.42
N ILE A 138 13.50 19.40 -13.15
CA ILE A 138 12.81 18.61 -14.19
C ILE A 138 11.42 19.19 -14.43
N THR A 139 11.12 19.50 -15.69
CA THR A 139 9.75 19.79 -16.14
C THR A 139 9.16 18.52 -16.75
N PRO A 140 8.08 17.95 -16.18
CA PRO A 140 7.48 16.74 -16.70
C PRO A 140 6.72 17.03 -18.01
N ALA A 141 6.78 16.08 -18.96
CA ALA A 141 6.14 16.23 -20.27
C ALA A 141 4.59 16.18 -20.22
N ILE A 142 4.04 15.59 -19.16
CA ILE A 142 2.60 15.54 -18.86
C ILE A 142 2.39 15.83 -17.36
N PRO A 143 1.17 16.17 -16.91
CA PRO A 143 0.92 16.47 -15.51
C PRO A 143 1.34 15.32 -14.58
N LEU A 144 1.99 15.65 -13.45
CA LEU A 144 2.41 14.65 -12.45
C LEU A 144 1.23 13.87 -11.90
N GLU A 145 0.05 14.49 -11.84
CA GLU A 145 -1.19 13.88 -11.41
C GLU A 145 -1.55 12.66 -12.27
N VAL A 146 -1.34 12.74 -13.59
CA VAL A 146 -1.60 11.62 -14.52
C VAL A 146 -0.57 10.51 -14.32
N ILE A 147 0.71 10.87 -14.18
CA ILE A 147 1.81 9.93 -13.94
C ILE A 147 1.58 9.17 -12.63
N CYS A 148 1.33 9.90 -11.54
CA CYS A 148 1.13 9.33 -10.21
C CYS A 148 -0.16 8.51 -10.12
N SER A 149 -1.24 8.91 -10.81
CA SER A 149 -2.46 8.09 -10.90
C SER A 149 -2.18 6.74 -11.57
N SER A 150 -1.43 6.74 -12.68
CA SER A 150 -1.02 5.52 -13.40
C SER A 150 -0.12 4.61 -12.55
N ILE A 151 0.89 5.17 -11.87
CA ILE A 151 1.80 4.40 -11.00
C ILE A 151 1.02 3.75 -9.85
N SER A 152 0.15 4.50 -9.19
CA SER A 152 -0.69 3.97 -8.12
C SER A 152 -1.63 2.87 -8.64
N GLY A 153 -2.25 3.07 -9.80
CA GLY A 153 -3.08 2.04 -10.43
C GLY A 153 -2.32 0.75 -10.72
N GLN A 154 -1.11 0.84 -11.28
CA GLN A 154 -0.26 -0.32 -11.54
C GLN A 154 0.15 -1.04 -10.25
N MET A 155 0.52 -0.29 -9.20
CA MET A 155 0.83 -0.85 -7.88
C MET A 155 -0.35 -1.63 -7.31
N ILE A 156 -1.53 -1.02 -7.27
CA ILE A 156 -2.75 -1.67 -6.78
C ILE A 156 -3.11 -2.89 -7.62
N GLY A 157 -2.96 -2.81 -8.94
CA GLY A 157 -3.21 -3.93 -9.86
C GLY A 157 -2.32 -5.14 -9.57
N VAL A 158 -1.00 -4.92 -9.44
CA VAL A 158 -0.04 -6.00 -9.14
C VAL A 158 -0.26 -6.55 -7.74
N LEU A 159 -0.48 -5.71 -6.73
CA LEU A 159 -0.80 -6.15 -5.38
C LEU A 159 -2.04 -7.04 -5.35
N ARG A 160 -3.12 -6.58 -6.01
CA ARG A 160 -4.38 -7.32 -6.10
C ARG A 160 -4.18 -8.67 -6.80
N TRP A 161 -3.48 -8.68 -7.93
CA TRP A 161 -3.17 -9.93 -8.64
C TRP A 161 -2.37 -10.89 -7.77
N MET A 162 -1.32 -10.41 -7.09
CA MET A 162 -0.46 -11.20 -6.22
C MET A 162 -1.23 -11.82 -5.06
N VAL A 163 -2.04 -11.03 -4.33
CA VAL A 163 -2.76 -11.56 -3.16
C VAL A 163 -3.89 -12.51 -3.55
N ILE A 164 -4.48 -12.38 -4.74
CA ILE A 164 -5.54 -13.27 -5.22
C ILE A 164 -4.96 -14.58 -5.74
N HIS A 165 -3.97 -14.51 -6.63
CA HIS A 165 -3.48 -15.67 -7.39
C HIS A 165 -2.31 -16.38 -6.72
N GLN A 166 -1.61 -15.72 -5.79
CA GLN A 166 -0.46 -16.26 -5.07
C GLN A 166 0.55 -16.93 -6.02
N PRO A 167 1.06 -16.19 -7.02
CA PRO A 167 1.98 -16.73 -8.00
C PRO A 167 3.26 -17.24 -7.33
N ASP A 168 3.89 -18.24 -7.95
CA ASP A 168 5.24 -18.70 -7.58
C ASP A 168 6.31 -17.74 -8.15
N ALA A 169 6.21 -16.47 -7.73
CA ALA A 169 7.14 -15.42 -8.06
C ALA A 169 7.67 -14.82 -6.76
N ASP A 170 8.97 -14.59 -6.68
CA ASP A 170 9.56 -13.85 -5.58
C ASP A 170 9.34 -12.33 -5.74
N ILE A 171 9.61 -11.55 -4.69
CA ILE A 171 9.40 -10.10 -4.72
C ILE A 171 10.35 -9.44 -5.72
N GLU A 172 11.56 -9.97 -5.90
CA GLU A 172 12.57 -9.39 -6.79
C GLU A 172 12.12 -9.47 -8.26
N GLN A 173 11.57 -10.62 -8.65
CA GLN A 173 10.97 -10.83 -9.97
C GLN A 173 9.81 -9.86 -10.22
N LEU A 174 8.90 -9.70 -9.25
CA LEU A 174 7.78 -8.76 -9.37
C LEU A 174 8.26 -7.32 -9.53
N VAL A 175 9.26 -6.91 -8.74
CA VAL A 175 9.88 -5.58 -8.84
C VAL A 175 10.53 -5.40 -10.21
N ALA A 176 11.22 -6.41 -10.73
CA ALA A 176 11.86 -6.38 -12.04
C ALA A 176 10.83 -6.23 -13.18
N TRP A 177 9.72 -6.97 -13.13
CA TRP A 177 8.64 -6.84 -14.12
C TRP A 177 7.98 -5.46 -14.05
N MET A 178 7.67 -4.95 -12.86
CA MET A 178 7.11 -3.60 -12.70
C MET A 178 8.08 -2.52 -13.19
N ARG A 179 9.38 -2.68 -12.93
CA ARG A 179 10.42 -1.78 -13.45
C ARG A 179 10.43 -1.76 -14.97
N SER A 180 10.39 -2.94 -15.60
CA SER A 180 10.39 -3.09 -17.06
C SER A 180 9.16 -2.41 -17.69
N ILE A 181 7.96 -2.66 -17.15
CA ILE A 181 6.71 -2.04 -17.60
C ILE A 181 6.81 -0.51 -17.49
N TYR A 182 7.32 0.00 -16.36
CA TYR A 182 7.45 1.44 -16.14
C TYR A 182 8.47 2.09 -17.09
N GLN A 183 9.64 1.47 -17.25
CA GLN A 183 10.69 2.00 -18.12
C GLN A 183 10.28 2.00 -19.59
N GLN A 184 9.64 0.93 -20.08
CA GLN A 184 9.15 0.85 -21.45
C GLN A 184 7.95 1.79 -21.69
N GLY A 185 7.04 1.90 -20.71
CA GLY A 185 5.93 2.85 -20.78
C GLY A 185 6.39 4.31 -20.79
N MET A 186 7.43 4.65 -20.01
CA MET A 186 8.01 6.00 -19.97
C MET A 186 8.89 6.32 -21.18
N SER A 187 9.63 5.36 -21.74
CA SER A 187 10.51 5.60 -22.89
C SER A 187 9.75 6.04 -24.15
N HIS A 188 8.50 5.62 -24.30
CA HIS A 188 7.65 6.06 -25.42
C HIS A 188 6.95 7.42 -25.19
N LEU A 189 6.90 7.92 -23.94
CA LEU A 189 6.25 9.18 -23.58
C LEU A 189 7.24 10.34 -23.35
N LEU A 190 8.54 10.05 -23.24
CA LEU A 190 9.60 11.02 -22.96
C LEU A 190 10.66 11.16 -24.06
N MET A 191 10.51 10.46 -25.20
CA MET A 191 11.31 10.78 -26.38
C MET A 191 10.65 11.94 -27.15
N PRO A 192 11.43 12.90 -27.70
CA PRO A 192 10.86 13.88 -28.61
C PRO A 192 10.14 13.10 -29.71
N ALA A 193 9.00 13.62 -30.19
CA ALA A 193 8.43 13.13 -31.45
C ALA A 193 9.60 13.04 -32.43
N ALA A 194 9.89 11.83 -32.92
CA ALA A 194 10.86 11.68 -33.99
C ALA A 194 10.42 12.70 -35.03
N ASP A 195 11.28 13.69 -35.30
CA ASP A 195 11.01 14.68 -36.32
C ASP A 195 10.60 13.88 -37.54
N SER A 196 9.31 13.99 -37.88
CA SER A 196 8.82 13.63 -39.18
C SER A 196 9.43 14.67 -40.12
N HIS A 197 10.74 14.54 -40.35
CA HIS A 197 11.40 15.13 -41.49
C HIS A 197 10.80 14.43 -42.69
N GLY A 198 9.80 15.10 -43.25
CA GLY A 198 9.47 14.94 -44.64
C GLY A 198 10.74 15.13 -45.45
N GLN A 199 11.09 14.08 -46.18
CA GLN A 199 11.35 14.11 -47.62
C GLN A 199 11.19 12.70 -48.17
#